data_AF-A0A639D5V8-F1
#
_entry.id   AF-A0A639D5V8-F1
#
_cell.length_a   1.000
_cell.length_b   1.000
_cell.length_c   1.000
_cell.angle_alpha   90.00
_cell.angle_beta   90.00
_cell.angle_gamma   90.00
#
_symmetry.space_group_name_H-M   'P 1'
#
loop_
_entity.id
_entity.type
_entity.pdbx_description
1 polymer ?
#
loop_
_entity_poly.entity_id
_entity_poly.type
_entity_poly.pdbx_seq_one_letter_code
_entity_poly.pdbx_strand_id
1 'polypeptide(L)'
;MEGQLIFCSDAILRFQSDYDETAAVPLLSIQNAIANTAPFFLLRFFHHTVLIEEGTTLASIFLAIEPWKALLAAYLDRDVGAYIDEVRKPSGPTTWDIEWIGIDRRSSVYRAYKRQDMEEGEDFSTYFNRERFPTDEFDIESSCDASGFIKGDKERWSISGDVQQIKNLPVILYSKQTLTTSSKDGLLKKNVSGVQSVKYSSFVYGDTSFSFSEVMEAIFISGLFFYAPRDSASSLDELKANVAELEEELAEVSKTELVANEADKEPTIVVAEGAFDSVAAHMETEAEEWQSIKNLCQREDELPIRIGGIKMAEPAELRLCGKIIRG
;
A
#
# COMPACT_ATOMS: atom_id res chain seq x y z
N MET A 1 10.71 6.28 19.61
CA MET A 1 10.22 4.89 19.71
C MET A 1 10.20 4.27 18.33
N GLU A 2 11.31 3.68 17.92
CA GLU A 2 11.41 2.68 16.87
C GLU A 2 10.63 1.42 17.28
N GLY A 3 10.14 0.69 16.27
CA GLY A 3 9.14 -0.35 16.43
C GLY A 3 8.16 -0.42 15.26
N GLN A 4 7.16 -1.26 15.43
CA GLN A 4 6.24 -1.69 14.38
C GLN A 4 4.81 -1.74 14.94
N LEU A 5 3.85 -1.38 14.08
CA LEU A 5 2.43 -1.47 14.39
C LEU A 5 1.87 -2.81 13.92
N ILE A 6 1.01 -3.43 14.72
CA ILE A 6 0.43 -4.75 14.43
C ILE A 6 -1.09 -4.66 14.55
N PHE A 7 -1.78 -4.83 13.44
CA PHE A 7 -3.21 -5.10 13.45
C PHE A 7 -3.44 -6.56 13.85
N CYS A 8 -4.17 -6.76 14.95
CA CYS A 8 -4.49 -8.09 15.46
C CYS A 8 -5.93 -8.51 15.14
N SER A 9 -6.15 -9.83 15.09
CA SER A 9 -7.43 -10.47 14.79
C SER A 9 -8.52 -10.13 15.81
N ASP A 10 -8.14 -9.83 17.05
CA ASP A 10 -9.00 -9.35 18.15
C ASP A 10 -9.42 -7.87 18.03
N ALA A 11 -9.19 -7.24 16.88
CA ALA A 11 -9.54 -5.86 16.57
C ALA A 11 -8.85 -4.81 17.48
N ILE A 12 -7.63 -5.11 17.94
CA ILE A 12 -6.78 -4.17 18.68
C ILE A 12 -5.53 -3.85 17.85
N LEU A 13 -5.26 -2.56 17.64
CA LEU A 13 -3.99 -2.07 17.11
C LEU A 13 -2.95 -2.07 18.24
N ARG A 14 -1.89 -2.86 18.08
CA ARG A 14 -0.77 -2.94 19.03
C ARG A 14 0.49 -2.32 18.44
N PHE A 15 1.39 -1.91 19.32
CA PHE A 15 2.75 -1.51 19.01
C PHE A 15 3.73 -2.50 19.64
N GLN A 16 4.66 -3.01 18.85
CA GLN A 16 5.81 -3.80 19.27
C GLN A 16 7.04 -2.94 19.07
N SER A 17 7.92 -2.85 20.06
CA SER A 17 9.16 -2.09 19.93
C SER A 17 10.27 -2.98 19.39
N ASP A 18 11.14 -2.44 18.54
CA ASP A 18 12.33 -3.16 18.07
C ASP A 18 13.32 -3.44 19.22
N TYR A 19 13.15 -2.78 20.38
CA TYR A 19 13.86 -3.05 21.65
C TYR A 19 13.26 -4.21 22.45
N ASP A 20 12.13 -4.80 22.04
CA ASP A 20 11.42 -5.84 22.78
C ASP A 20 10.46 -6.66 21.89
N GLU A 21 11.02 -7.59 21.12
CA GLU A 21 10.24 -8.53 20.31
C GLU A 21 9.26 -9.40 21.14
N THR A 22 9.40 -9.48 22.47
CA THR A 22 8.64 -10.43 23.31
C THR A 22 7.21 -10.01 23.60
N ALA A 23 6.86 -8.73 23.42
CA ALA A 23 5.55 -8.21 23.78
C ALA A 23 5.04 -7.09 22.84
N ALA A 24 3.76 -7.19 22.47
CA ALA A 24 3.04 -6.14 21.75
C ALA A 24 1.98 -5.51 22.68
N VAL A 25 2.06 -4.19 22.85
CA VAL A 25 1.22 -3.41 23.79
C VAL A 25 0.12 -2.68 23.01
N PRO A 26 -1.16 -2.67 23.45
CA PRO A 26 -2.21 -1.91 22.80
C PRO A 26 -1.88 -0.43 22.67
N LEU A 27 -1.97 0.11 21.45
CA LEU A 27 -1.57 1.50 21.16
C LEU A 27 -2.44 2.53 21.92
N LEU A 28 -3.70 2.18 22.20
CA LEU A 28 -4.60 2.99 23.03
C LEU A 28 -4.13 3.03 24.51
N SER A 29 -3.68 1.90 25.05
CA SER A 29 -3.10 1.86 26.41
C SER A 29 -1.80 2.67 26.49
N ILE A 30 -0.98 2.68 25.43
CA ILE A 30 0.17 3.58 25.35
C ILE A 30 -0.30 5.05 25.40
N GLN A 31 -1.29 5.44 24.59
CA GLN A 31 -1.82 6.81 24.60
C GLN A 31 -2.31 7.26 25.99
N ASN A 32 -3.06 6.39 26.67
CA ASN A 32 -3.57 6.63 28.02
C ASN A 32 -2.42 6.78 29.02
N ALA A 33 -1.45 5.85 29.00
CA ALA A 33 -0.32 5.81 29.93
C ALA A 33 0.61 7.05 29.84
N ILE A 34 0.80 7.67 28.66
CA ILE A 34 1.55 8.94 28.55
C ILE A 34 0.70 10.19 28.90
N ALA A 35 -0.52 10.00 29.41
CA ALA A 35 -1.53 11.04 29.69
C ALA A 35 -1.81 11.97 28.49
N ASN A 36 -1.51 11.50 27.27
CA ASN A 36 -1.36 12.37 26.11
C ASN A 36 -2.63 12.36 25.25
N THR A 37 -3.67 13.02 25.74
CA THR A 37 -4.95 13.24 25.05
C THR A 37 -4.85 14.21 23.85
N ALA A 38 -3.65 14.44 23.33
CA ALA A 38 -3.43 15.24 22.13
C ALA A 38 -4.13 14.57 20.92
N PRO A 39 -4.96 15.32 20.15
CA PRO A 39 -5.72 14.77 19.02
C PRO A 39 -4.84 14.26 17.86
N PHE A 40 -3.53 14.50 17.95
CA PHE A 40 -2.51 14.13 16.96
C PHE A 40 -1.60 12.99 17.42
N PHE A 41 -1.91 12.28 18.51
CA PHE A 41 -1.08 11.21 19.06
C PHE A 41 -0.65 10.18 18.00
N LEU A 42 -1.61 9.69 17.19
CA LEU A 42 -1.37 8.68 16.17
C LEU A 42 -0.45 9.15 15.03
N LEU A 43 -0.35 10.46 14.76
CA LEU A 43 0.57 10.98 13.71
C LEU A 43 2.03 10.59 13.97
N ARG A 44 2.41 10.35 15.23
CA ARG A 44 3.73 9.86 15.62
C ARG A 44 4.06 8.46 15.06
N PHE A 45 3.03 7.71 14.65
CA PHE A 45 3.13 6.33 14.18
C PHE A 45 2.81 6.17 12.70
N PHE A 46 2.55 7.25 11.96
CA PHE A 46 2.15 7.20 10.55
C PHE A 46 3.21 6.56 9.64
N HIS A 47 4.49 6.74 9.94
CA HIS A 47 5.62 6.19 9.17
C HIS A 47 6.15 4.85 9.70
N HIS A 48 5.59 4.33 10.81
CA HIS A 48 5.99 3.04 11.34
C HIS A 48 5.52 1.91 10.44
N THR A 49 6.35 0.87 10.31
CA THR A 49 5.99 -0.34 9.54
C THR A 49 4.78 -1.01 10.18
N VAL A 50 3.80 -1.36 9.35
CA VAL A 50 2.62 -2.13 9.74
C VAL A 50 2.81 -3.60 9.40
N LEU A 51 2.38 -4.43 10.33
CA LEU A 51 2.18 -5.87 10.21
C LEU A 51 0.70 -6.21 10.42
N ILE A 52 0.25 -7.35 9.90
CA ILE A 52 -1.11 -7.85 10.07
C ILE A 52 -1.06 -9.31 10.55
N GLU A 53 -1.80 -9.63 11.62
CA GLU A 53 -1.94 -11.00 12.13
C GLU A 53 -2.81 -11.86 11.19
N GLU A 54 -2.47 -13.14 11.06
CA GLU A 54 -3.31 -14.15 10.39
C GLU A 54 -4.78 -14.10 10.88
N GLY A 55 -5.73 -14.01 9.95
CA GLY A 55 -7.15 -13.95 10.26
C GLY A 55 -7.69 -12.56 10.63
N THR A 56 -6.86 -11.52 10.64
CA THR A 56 -7.33 -10.13 10.79
C THR A 56 -8.18 -9.72 9.60
N THR A 57 -9.43 -9.30 9.85
CA THR A 57 -10.38 -8.89 8.82
C THR A 57 -10.39 -7.38 8.59
N LEU A 58 -10.98 -6.91 7.49
CA LEU A 58 -11.19 -5.48 7.25
C LEU A 58 -12.02 -4.83 8.37
N ALA A 59 -13.03 -5.53 8.90
CA ALA A 59 -13.79 -5.11 10.08
C ALA A 59 -12.91 -5.03 11.34
N SER A 60 -11.99 -5.98 11.54
CA SER A 60 -11.03 -5.94 12.65
C SER A 60 -10.13 -4.70 12.58
N ILE A 61 -9.65 -4.34 11.38
CA ILE A 61 -8.85 -3.12 11.17
C ILE A 61 -9.66 -1.86 11.47
N PHE A 62 -10.89 -1.77 10.97
CA PHE A 62 -11.77 -0.61 11.20
C PHE A 62 -12.08 -0.39 12.68
N LEU A 63 -12.38 -1.46 13.42
CA LEU A 63 -12.62 -1.38 14.86
C LEU A 63 -11.33 -1.03 15.62
N ALA A 64 -10.16 -1.55 15.19
CA ALA A 64 -8.87 -1.23 15.77
C ALA A 64 -8.45 0.23 15.62
N ILE A 65 -8.87 0.92 14.55
CA ILE A 65 -8.58 2.35 14.33
C ILE A 65 -9.64 3.32 14.90
N GLU A 66 -10.76 2.81 15.44
CA GLU A 66 -11.85 3.66 15.93
C GLU A 66 -11.43 4.78 16.90
N PRO A 67 -10.51 4.57 17.88
CA PRO A 67 -10.10 5.63 18.80
C PRO A 67 -9.55 6.90 18.12
N TRP A 68 -9.10 6.78 16.86
CA TRP A 68 -8.53 7.86 16.07
C TRP A 68 -9.36 8.21 14.83
N LYS A 69 -10.60 7.72 14.70
CA LYS A 69 -11.41 7.89 13.47
C LYS A 69 -11.60 9.34 13.02
N ALA A 70 -11.66 10.30 13.95
CA ALA A 70 -11.77 11.72 13.63
C ALA A 70 -10.49 12.31 12.99
N LEU A 71 -9.31 11.86 13.43
CA LEU A 71 -8.02 12.24 12.84
C LEU A 71 -7.85 11.60 11.45
N LEU A 72 -8.21 10.32 11.33
CA LEU A 72 -8.12 9.58 10.07
C LEU A 72 -9.10 10.11 9.02
N ALA A 73 -10.32 10.48 9.41
CA ALA A 73 -11.27 11.13 8.52
C ALA A 73 -10.74 12.46 7.96
N ALA A 74 -10.08 13.27 8.81
CA ALA A 74 -9.47 14.53 8.41
C ALA A 74 -8.18 14.37 7.58
N TYR A 75 -7.46 13.25 7.72
CA TYR A 75 -6.27 12.94 6.92
C TYR A 75 -6.62 12.36 5.54
N LEU A 76 -7.57 11.44 5.48
CA LEU A 76 -7.93 10.69 4.27
C LEU A 76 -8.97 11.41 3.40
N ASP A 77 -9.62 12.45 3.93
CA ASP A 77 -10.83 13.09 3.36
C ASP A 77 -11.94 12.04 3.10
N ARG A 78 -12.27 11.26 4.14
CA ARG A 78 -13.23 10.13 4.09
C ARG A 78 -14.04 10.01 5.37
N ASP A 79 -15.29 9.55 5.28
CA ASP A 79 -16.13 9.26 6.45
C ASP A 79 -15.76 7.89 7.07
N VAL A 80 -14.57 7.83 7.66
CA VAL A 80 -14.06 6.66 8.40
C VAL A 80 -15.05 6.24 9.51
N GLY A 81 -15.81 7.19 10.07
CA GLY A 81 -16.87 6.90 11.04
C GLY A 81 -18.01 6.08 10.44
N ALA A 82 -18.54 6.51 9.29
CA ALA A 82 -19.57 5.76 8.57
C ALA A 82 -19.07 4.35 8.17
N TYR A 83 -17.82 4.21 7.72
CA TYR A 83 -17.23 2.89 7.43
C TYR A 83 -17.17 1.97 8.66
N ILE A 84 -16.81 2.48 9.84
CA ILE A 84 -16.80 1.73 11.11
C ILE A 84 -18.21 1.31 11.53
N ASP A 85 -19.18 2.23 11.43
CA ASP A 85 -20.56 1.95 11.82
C ASP A 85 -21.31 1.08 10.79
N GLU A 86 -20.83 1.01 9.55
CA GLU A 86 -21.29 0.07 8.53
C GLU A 86 -20.86 -1.35 8.85
N VAL A 87 -19.56 -1.60 9.12
CA VAL A 87 -19.06 -2.97 9.36
C VAL A 87 -19.67 -3.62 10.61
N ARG A 88 -20.12 -2.83 11.58
CA ARG A 88 -20.84 -3.26 12.79
C ARG A 88 -22.20 -3.92 12.54
N LYS A 89 -22.86 -3.65 11.41
CA LYS A 89 -24.20 -4.21 11.12
C LYS A 89 -24.13 -5.73 10.88
N PRO A 90 -25.23 -6.49 11.01
CA PRO A 90 -25.25 -7.88 10.57
C PRO A 90 -24.89 -8.00 9.08
N SER A 91 -24.04 -8.96 8.72
CA SER A 91 -23.68 -9.21 7.32
C SER A 91 -24.90 -9.67 6.51
N GLY A 92 -25.06 -9.16 5.29
CA GLY A 92 -25.94 -9.77 4.28
C GLY A 92 -25.34 -11.06 3.70
N PRO A 93 -26.04 -11.72 2.77
CA PRO A 93 -25.44 -12.77 1.95
C PRO A 93 -24.39 -12.16 1.01
N THR A 94 -23.13 -12.55 1.15
CA THR A 94 -22.06 -12.20 0.21
C THR A 94 -22.36 -12.78 -1.18
N THR A 95 -22.29 -11.97 -2.23
CA THR A 95 -22.45 -12.38 -3.63
C THR A 95 -21.15 -12.26 -4.43
N TRP A 96 -20.01 -12.14 -3.75
CA TRP A 96 -18.68 -11.95 -4.30
C TRP A 96 -17.80 -13.15 -3.96
N ASP A 97 -17.16 -13.77 -4.96
CA ASP A 97 -16.29 -14.94 -4.78
C ASP A 97 -14.88 -14.60 -4.24
N ILE A 98 -14.68 -13.37 -3.73
CA ILE A 98 -13.39 -12.88 -3.26
C ILE A 98 -13.03 -13.56 -1.92
N GLU A 99 -11.84 -14.17 -1.85
CA GLU A 99 -11.37 -14.93 -0.69
C GLU A 99 -10.50 -14.10 0.27
N TRP A 100 -9.73 -13.13 -0.23
CA TRP A 100 -8.95 -12.20 0.61
C TRP A 100 -8.81 -10.81 -0.02
N ILE A 101 -8.52 -9.83 0.84
CA ILE A 101 -8.06 -8.50 0.45
C ILE A 101 -6.54 -8.49 0.58
N GLY A 102 -5.84 -8.05 -0.46
CA GLY A 102 -4.39 -7.88 -0.45
C GLY A 102 -4.01 -6.43 -0.74
N ILE A 103 -2.96 -5.95 -0.08
CA ILE A 103 -2.36 -4.64 -0.31
C ILE A 103 -0.96 -4.86 -0.88
N ASP A 104 -0.69 -4.37 -2.09
CA ASP A 104 0.64 -4.43 -2.73
C ASP A 104 1.17 -3.07 -3.15
N ARG A 105 2.50 -2.89 -3.03
CA ARG A 105 3.20 -1.70 -3.54
C ARG A 105 3.65 -1.95 -4.97
N ARG A 106 3.34 -0.99 -5.84
CA ARG A 106 3.72 -0.98 -7.26
C ARG A 106 4.47 0.32 -7.55
N SER A 107 5.68 0.21 -8.09
CA SER A 107 6.48 1.37 -8.47
C SER A 107 6.63 1.43 -9.98
N SER A 108 6.50 2.62 -10.56
CA SER A 108 6.77 2.89 -11.96
C SER A 108 7.92 3.87 -12.08
N VAL A 109 8.89 3.56 -12.94
CA VAL A 109 10.03 4.45 -13.20
C VAL A 109 10.03 4.89 -14.65
N TYR A 110 10.07 6.20 -14.86
CA TYR A 110 10.00 6.83 -16.18
C TYR A 110 11.24 7.68 -16.41
N ARG A 111 11.80 7.61 -17.61
CA ARG A 111 12.88 8.52 -18.05
C ARG A 111 12.27 9.90 -18.30
N ALA A 112 12.90 10.96 -17.80
CA ALA A 112 12.52 12.31 -18.20
C ALA A 112 13.00 12.58 -19.64
N TYR A 113 12.16 13.24 -20.45
CA TYR A 113 12.47 13.55 -21.86
C TYR A 113 12.34 15.05 -22.11
N LYS A 114 13.42 15.67 -22.60
CA LYS A 114 13.45 17.10 -22.96
C LYS A 114 13.29 17.29 -24.47
N ARG A 115 12.83 18.48 -24.86
CA ARG A 115 12.90 18.95 -26.24
C ARG A 115 14.10 19.87 -26.39
N GLN A 116 14.63 19.96 -27.60
CA GLN A 116 15.46 21.09 -27.99
C GLN A 116 14.61 22.36 -27.90
N ASP A 117 15.19 23.48 -27.47
CA ASP A 117 14.50 24.77 -27.37
C ASP A 117 13.92 25.23 -28.71
N MET A 118 12.87 26.04 -28.65
CA MET A 118 12.20 26.58 -29.84
C MET A 118 13.09 27.60 -30.54
N GLU A 119 13.22 27.51 -31.87
CA GLU A 119 14.07 28.43 -32.64
C GLU A 119 13.35 29.77 -32.93
N GLU A 120 14.10 30.85 -33.12
CA GLU A 120 13.51 32.18 -33.31
C GLU A 120 12.77 32.26 -34.66
N GLY A 121 11.45 32.41 -34.59
CA GLY A 121 10.55 32.37 -35.75
C GLY A 121 10.03 30.98 -36.12
N GLU A 122 10.28 29.96 -35.30
CA GLU A 122 9.69 28.62 -35.48
C GLU A 122 8.16 28.64 -35.26
N ASP A 123 7.45 27.80 -36.02
CA ASP A 123 6.04 27.51 -35.78
C ASP A 123 5.84 26.58 -34.56
N PHE A 124 4.84 26.88 -33.73
CA PHE A 124 4.51 26.08 -32.56
C PHE A 124 4.12 24.64 -32.91
N SER A 125 3.44 24.35 -34.03
CA SER A 125 3.11 22.97 -34.37
C SER A 125 4.37 22.14 -34.64
N THR A 126 5.37 22.74 -35.29
CA THR A 126 6.70 22.17 -35.50
C THR A 126 7.39 21.87 -34.16
N TYR A 127 7.41 22.84 -33.25
CA TYR A 127 7.96 22.69 -31.89
C TYR A 127 7.19 21.67 -31.02
N PHE A 128 5.88 21.53 -31.21
CA PHE A 128 5.06 20.58 -30.46
C PHE A 128 5.08 19.16 -31.02
N ASN A 129 5.49 18.96 -32.28
CA ASN A 129 5.59 17.65 -32.92
C ASN A 129 7.03 17.09 -33.04
N ARG A 130 8.08 17.89 -32.77
CA ARG A 130 9.45 17.36 -32.72
C ARG A 130 9.61 16.24 -31.69
N GLU A 131 10.48 15.28 -32.02
CA GLU A 131 10.90 14.19 -31.15
C GLU A 131 11.55 14.73 -29.86
N ARG A 132 11.43 13.98 -28.77
CA ARG A 132 12.05 14.32 -27.48
C ARG A 132 13.25 13.41 -27.24
N PHE A 133 14.37 13.96 -26.79
CA PHE A 133 15.52 13.16 -26.39
C PHE A 133 15.43 12.80 -24.89
N PRO A 134 15.88 11.61 -24.49
CA PRO A 134 15.97 11.23 -23.08
C PRO A 134 17.01 12.08 -22.36
N THR A 135 16.81 12.29 -21.05
CA THR A 135 17.80 12.90 -20.15
C THR A 135 18.34 11.87 -19.17
N ASP A 136 19.36 12.25 -18.38
CA ASP A 136 19.87 11.42 -17.29
C ASP A 136 18.95 11.42 -16.05
N GLU A 137 17.93 12.28 -16.04
CA GLU A 137 16.92 12.34 -14.97
C GLU A 137 15.86 11.24 -15.14
N PHE A 138 15.23 10.84 -14.04
CA PHE A 138 14.14 9.87 -14.02
C PHE A 138 13.30 10.08 -12.77
N ASP A 139 12.01 9.82 -12.89
CA ASP A 139 11.04 9.93 -11.81
C ASP A 139 10.58 8.53 -11.38
N ILE A 140 10.46 8.31 -10.06
CA ILE A 140 9.86 7.10 -9.48
C ILE A 140 8.50 7.48 -8.89
N GLU A 141 7.43 7.00 -9.49
CA GLU A 141 6.10 6.99 -8.86
C GLU A 141 5.92 5.67 -8.09
N SER A 142 5.18 5.68 -6.99
CA SER A 142 4.78 4.46 -6.28
C SER A 142 3.35 4.58 -5.76
N SER A 143 2.56 3.53 -5.95
CA SER A 143 1.23 3.36 -5.37
C SER A 143 1.21 2.17 -4.42
N CYS A 144 0.40 2.28 -3.37
CA CYS A 144 0.03 1.16 -2.50
C CYS A 144 -1.46 0.92 -2.69
N ASP A 145 -1.80 -0.21 -3.29
CA ASP A 145 -3.15 -0.49 -3.79
C ASP A 145 -3.82 -1.61 -2.98
N ALA A 146 -5.06 -1.42 -2.53
CA ALA A 146 -5.86 -2.48 -1.93
C ALA A 146 -6.78 -3.13 -2.96
N SER A 147 -6.72 -4.45 -3.11
CA SER A 147 -7.48 -5.22 -4.11
C SER A 147 -8.02 -6.53 -3.53
N GLY A 148 -9.06 -7.06 -4.15
CA GLY A 148 -9.64 -8.37 -3.83
C GLY A 148 -9.09 -9.47 -4.74
N PHE A 149 -8.91 -10.67 -4.17
CA PHE A 149 -8.32 -11.83 -4.83
C PHE A 149 -9.19 -13.09 -4.66
N ILE A 150 -9.40 -13.81 -5.77
CA ILE A 150 -10.08 -15.12 -5.87
C ILE A 150 -9.01 -16.16 -6.18
N LYS A 151 -8.90 -17.28 -5.46
CA LYS A 151 -7.78 -18.23 -5.58
C LYS A 151 -7.71 -18.91 -6.95
N GLY A 152 -6.50 -19.01 -7.52
CA GLY A 152 -6.26 -19.57 -8.84
C GLY A 152 -6.61 -18.64 -10.02
N ASP A 153 -7.34 -17.54 -9.77
CA ASP A 153 -7.47 -16.43 -10.71
C ASP A 153 -6.14 -15.65 -10.85
N LYS A 154 -5.94 -14.95 -11.96
CA LYS A 154 -4.79 -14.05 -12.17
C LYS A 154 -5.17 -12.59 -11.98
N GLU A 155 -6.45 -12.26 -12.14
CA GLU A 155 -6.93 -10.89 -12.06
C GLU A 155 -6.96 -10.37 -10.62
N ARG A 156 -7.26 -9.07 -10.51
CA ARG A 156 -7.45 -8.32 -9.27
C ARG A 156 -8.80 -7.63 -9.35
N TRP A 157 -9.59 -7.77 -8.30
CA TRP A 157 -10.97 -7.28 -8.27
C TRP A 157 -11.05 -6.02 -7.42
N SER A 158 -11.84 -5.04 -7.84
CA SER A 158 -12.06 -3.83 -7.04
C SER A 158 -12.77 -4.17 -5.73
N ILE A 159 -12.39 -3.49 -4.65
CA ILE A 159 -13.07 -3.57 -3.36
C ILE A 159 -13.98 -2.36 -3.07
N SER A 160 -14.16 -1.46 -4.05
CA SER A 160 -14.96 -0.23 -3.97
C SER A 160 -16.49 -0.46 -3.95
N GLY A 161 -16.93 -1.68 -3.61
CA GLY A 161 -18.32 -2.11 -3.67
C GLY A 161 -19.11 -1.83 -2.40
N ASP A 162 -20.03 -2.76 -2.10
CA ASP A 162 -20.69 -2.83 -0.80
C ASP A 162 -19.74 -3.46 0.23
N VAL A 163 -19.31 -2.63 1.19
CA VAL A 163 -18.38 -3.05 2.26
C VAL A 163 -18.95 -4.21 3.10
N GLN A 164 -20.27 -4.41 3.17
CA GLN A 164 -20.87 -5.54 3.89
C GLN A 164 -20.43 -6.90 3.35
N GLN A 165 -20.12 -6.99 2.05
CA GLN A 165 -19.75 -8.24 1.39
C GLN A 165 -18.29 -8.63 1.65
N ILE A 166 -17.42 -7.63 1.84
CA ILE A 166 -15.96 -7.80 1.96
C ILE A 166 -15.41 -7.62 3.38
N LYS A 167 -16.18 -7.04 4.31
CA LYS A 167 -15.68 -6.67 5.65
C LYS A 167 -15.10 -7.82 6.48
N ASN A 168 -15.56 -9.05 6.25
CA ASN A 168 -15.13 -10.25 6.97
C ASN A 168 -13.99 -10.99 6.26
N LEU A 169 -13.52 -10.49 5.11
CA LEU A 169 -12.38 -11.07 4.40
C LEU A 169 -11.07 -10.72 5.15
N PRO A 170 -10.11 -11.66 5.20
CA PRO A 170 -8.79 -11.37 5.75
C PRO A 170 -8.06 -10.33 4.90
N VAL A 171 -7.30 -9.46 5.55
CA VAL A 171 -6.45 -8.44 4.90
C VAL A 171 -5.00 -8.88 5.01
N ILE A 172 -4.24 -8.77 3.92
CA ILE A 172 -2.86 -9.26 3.81
C ILE A 172 -1.96 -8.20 3.18
N LEU A 173 -0.77 -7.98 3.74
CA LEU A 173 0.26 -7.13 3.14
C LEU A 173 1.20 -7.98 2.28
N TYR A 174 1.38 -7.63 1.01
CA TYR A 174 2.30 -8.33 0.13
C TYR A 174 3.74 -7.87 0.38
N SER A 175 4.56 -8.72 1.00
CA SER A 175 5.99 -8.48 1.29
C SER A 175 6.90 -8.33 0.07
N LYS A 176 6.37 -8.51 -1.16
CA LYS A 176 7.07 -8.25 -2.42
C LYS A 176 6.40 -7.12 -3.20
N GLN A 177 7.20 -6.14 -3.62
CA GLN A 177 6.81 -5.08 -4.54
C GLN A 177 7.32 -5.36 -5.96
N THR A 178 6.66 -4.75 -6.96
CA THR A 178 7.15 -4.74 -8.34
C THR A 178 7.54 -3.32 -8.75
N LEU A 179 8.81 -3.14 -9.15
CA LEU A 179 9.25 -1.93 -9.82
C LEU A 179 9.28 -2.18 -11.32
N THR A 180 8.51 -1.39 -12.07
CA THR A 180 8.30 -1.51 -13.52
C THR A 180 8.84 -0.29 -14.25
N THR A 181 9.35 -0.47 -15.47
CA THR A 181 9.69 0.62 -16.38
C THR A 181 9.29 0.27 -17.82
N SER A 182 9.12 1.29 -18.66
CA SER A 182 9.03 1.13 -20.09
C SER A 182 10.36 0.61 -20.65
N SER A 183 10.32 -0.39 -21.53
CA SER A 183 11.53 -0.92 -22.19
C SER A 183 12.16 0.06 -23.18
N LYS A 184 11.50 1.19 -23.49
CA LYS A 184 12.07 2.29 -24.30
C LYS A 184 13.01 3.18 -23.48
N ASP A 185 12.81 3.22 -22.17
CA ASP A 185 13.45 4.16 -21.25
C ASP A 185 14.85 3.69 -20.83
N GLY A 186 15.17 2.40 -21.08
CA GLY A 186 16.49 1.80 -20.89
C GLY A 186 16.90 1.54 -19.43
N LEU A 187 16.06 1.92 -18.45
CA LEU A 187 16.42 1.97 -17.03
C LEU A 187 16.69 0.57 -16.42
N LEU A 188 15.94 -0.45 -16.83
CA LEU A 188 16.15 -1.84 -16.41
C LEU A 188 16.71 -2.68 -17.57
N LYS A 189 17.96 -3.11 -17.43
CA LYS A 189 18.70 -3.83 -18.47
C LYS A 189 18.41 -5.33 -18.42
N LYS A 190 17.87 -5.87 -19.52
CA LYS A 190 17.37 -7.26 -19.65
C LYS A 190 18.44 -8.36 -19.49
N ASN A 191 19.71 -7.98 -19.46
CA ASN A 191 20.87 -8.86 -19.27
C ASN A 191 21.35 -8.93 -17.80
N VAL A 192 20.77 -8.12 -16.90
CA VAL A 192 21.08 -8.13 -15.46
C VAL A 192 20.21 -9.17 -14.75
N SER A 193 20.84 -9.96 -13.87
CA SER A 193 20.15 -11.00 -13.08
C SER A 193 19.02 -10.39 -12.24
N GLY A 194 17.86 -11.05 -12.22
CA GLY A 194 16.65 -10.57 -11.53
C GLY A 194 15.76 -9.65 -12.36
N VAL A 195 16.26 -9.02 -13.42
CA VAL A 195 15.42 -8.25 -14.37
C VAL A 195 14.62 -9.21 -15.24
N GLN A 196 13.30 -9.03 -15.24
CA GLN A 196 12.38 -9.70 -16.16
C GLN A 196 11.84 -8.69 -17.18
N SER A 197 11.34 -9.16 -18.32
CA SER A 197 10.65 -8.29 -19.28
C SER A 197 9.53 -9.01 -20.02
N VAL A 198 8.48 -8.26 -20.36
CA VAL A 198 7.28 -8.75 -21.04
C VAL A 198 6.85 -7.71 -22.08
N LYS A 199 7.02 -8.04 -23.37
CA LYS A 199 6.81 -7.13 -24.51
C LYS A 199 7.49 -5.77 -24.33
N TYR A 200 6.71 -4.79 -23.85
CA TYR A 200 7.06 -3.38 -23.77
C TYR A 200 7.51 -2.94 -22.37
N SER A 201 7.32 -3.75 -21.32
CA SER A 201 7.80 -3.44 -19.96
C SER A 201 8.99 -4.31 -19.54
N SER A 202 9.82 -3.75 -18.68
CA SER A 202 10.84 -4.48 -17.92
C SER A 202 10.62 -4.21 -16.44
N PHE A 203 10.86 -5.18 -15.57
CA PHE A 203 10.54 -5.08 -14.15
C PHE A 203 11.49 -5.92 -13.28
N VAL A 204 11.60 -5.53 -12.01
CA VAL A 204 12.27 -6.27 -10.94
C VAL A 204 11.33 -6.44 -9.76
N TYR A 205 11.60 -7.47 -8.96
CA TYR A 205 10.90 -7.70 -7.69
C TYR A 205 11.83 -7.35 -6.54
N GLY A 206 11.33 -6.59 -5.58
CA GLY A 206 12.01 -6.25 -4.35
C GLY A 206 11.17 -6.63 -3.13
N ASP A 207 11.80 -6.71 -1.97
CA ASP A 207 11.08 -6.76 -0.70
C ASP A 207 10.46 -5.40 -0.37
N THR A 208 9.39 -5.40 0.43
CA THR A 208 8.65 -4.17 0.79
C THR A 208 8.02 -4.28 2.18
N SER A 209 8.04 -3.16 2.90
CA SER A 209 7.20 -2.92 4.09
C SER A 209 6.30 -1.71 3.83
N PHE A 210 5.15 -1.65 4.50
CA PHE A 210 4.16 -0.57 4.36
C PHE A 210 4.13 0.26 5.63
N SER A 211 4.11 1.58 5.49
CA SER A 211 3.85 2.47 6.62
C SER A 211 2.35 2.52 6.96
N PHE A 212 2.02 2.96 8.18
CA PHE A 212 0.62 3.06 8.62
C PHE A 212 -0.22 4.00 7.75
N SER A 213 0.32 5.14 7.32
CA SER A 213 -0.39 6.05 6.41
C SER A 213 -0.71 5.35 5.08
N GLU A 214 0.24 4.63 4.48
CA GLU A 214 0.02 3.88 3.24
C GLU A 214 -1.01 2.76 3.36
N VAL A 215 -1.07 2.04 4.49
CA VAL A 215 -2.11 1.01 4.70
C VAL A 215 -3.49 1.65 4.80
N MET A 216 -3.62 2.82 5.45
CA MET A 216 -4.89 3.55 5.52
C MET A 216 -5.29 4.14 4.16
N GLU A 217 -4.35 4.75 3.44
CA GLU A 217 -4.57 5.31 2.10
C GLU A 217 -4.92 4.22 1.08
N ALA A 218 -4.21 3.08 1.10
CA ALA A 218 -4.52 1.93 0.25
C ALA A 218 -5.97 1.46 0.49
N ILE A 219 -6.38 1.26 1.75
CA ILE A 219 -7.72 0.79 2.07
C ILE A 219 -8.79 1.83 1.70
N PHE A 220 -8.68 3.07 2.17
CA PHE A 220 -9.76 4.06 2.07
C PHE A 220 -9.77 4.87 0.76
N ILE A 221 -8.61 5.16 0.17
CA ILE A 221 -8.49 5.99 -1.04
C ILE A 221 -8.37 5.14 -2.29
N SER A 222 -7.49 4.12 -2.32
CA SER A 222 -7.32 3.29 -3.53
C SER A 222 -8.38 2.18 -3.66
N GLY A 223 -8.70 1.50 -2.55
CA GLY A 223 -9.53 0.29 -2.58
C GLY A 223 -11.02 0.57 -2.45
N LEU A 224 -11.43 1.21 -1.35
CA LEU A 224 -12.83 1.55 -1.09
C LEU A 224 -13.30 2.76 -1.88
N PHE A 225 -12.38 3.68 -2.20
CA PHE A 225 -12.50 4.84 -3.08
C PHE A 225 -13.50 5.94 -2.66
N PHE A 226 -14.75 5.58 -2.42
CA PHE A 226 -15.87 6.48 -2.13
C PHE A 226 -15.74 7.19 -0.78
N TYR A 227 -16.43 8.34 -0.64
CA TYR A 227 -16.37 9.15 0.59
C TYR A 227 -16.98 8.44 1.81
N ALA A 228 -18.17 7.86 1.64
CA ALA A 228 -18.84 7.02 2.64
C ALA A 228 -19.46 5.76 1.98
N PRO A 229 -19.76 4.68 2.76
CA PRO A 229 -20.27 3.42 2.22
C PRO A 229 -21.58 3.53 1.42
N ARG A 230 -22.43 4.50 1.76
CA ARG A 230 -23.71 4.73 1.08
C ARG A 230 -23.53 5.24 -0.35
N ASP A 231 -22.41 5.93 -0.62
CA ASP A 231 -22.19 6.66 -1.86
C ASP A 231 -21.78 5.68 -3.00
N SER A 232 -21.11 4.56 -2.65
CA SER A 232 -20.71 3.51 -3.60
C SER A 232 -21.91 2.84 -4.26
N ALA A 233 -22.98 2.55 -3.51
CA ALA A 233 -24.19 1.95 -4.04
C ALA A 233 -24.83 2.81 -5.14
N SER A 234 -25.02 4.11 -4.89
CA SER A 234 -25.58 5.05 -5.87
C SER A 234 -24.73 5.17 -7.13
N SER A 235 -23.42 5.36 -6.99
CA SER A 235 -22.54 5.55 -8.15
C SER A 235 -22.30 4.26 -8.94
N LEU A 236 -22.35 3.09 -8.31
CA LEU A 236 -22.22 1.82 -9.02
C LEU A 236 -23.47 1.47 -9.84
N ASP A 237 -24.67 1.86 -9.40
CA ASP A 237 -25.89 1.65 -10.17
C ASP A 237 -25.99 2.64 -11.36
N GLU A 238 -25.55 3.89 -11.18
CA GLU A 238 -25.36 4.85 -12.28
C GLU A 238 -24.30 4.37 -13.29
N LEU A 239 -23.15 3.89 -12.82
CA LEU A 239 -22.06 3.43 -13.69
C LEU A 239 -22.44 2.16 -14.46
N LYS A 240 -23.24 1.23 -13.88
CA LYS A 240 -23.79 0.07 -14.61
C LYS A 240 -24.69 0.50 -15.77
N ALA A 241 -25.52 1.53 -15.59
CA ALA A 241 -26.38 2.04 -16.65
C ALA A 241 -25.54 2.61 -17.81
N ASN A 242 -24.54 3.43 -17.48
CA ASN A 242 -23.66 4.05 -18.46
C ASN A 242 -22.76 3.02 -19.18
N VAL A 243 -22.32 1.96 -18.51
CA VAL A 243 -21.57 0.86 -19.14
C VAL A 243 -22.44 0.08 -20.13
N ALA A 244 -23.70 -0.19 -19.81
CA ALA A 244 -24.61 -0.87 -20.73
C ALA A 244 -24.91 -0.05 -22.01
N GLU A 245 -24.84 1.29 -21.93
CA GLU A 245 -24.93 2.19 -23.09
C GLU A 245 -23.63 2.19 -23.90
N LEU A 246 -22.46 2.24 -23.24
CA LEU A 246 -21.15 2.23 -23.90
C LEU A 246 -20.75 0.88 -24.51
N GLU A 247 -21.27 -0.24 -23.99
CA GLU A 247 -21.07 -1.57 -24.59
C GLU A 247 -21.79 -1.71 -25.96
N GLU A 248 -22.78 -0.86 -26.26
CA GLU A 248 -23.42 -0.79 -27.58
C GLU A 248 -22.57 0.00 -28.59
N GLU A 249 -21.76 0.98 -28.14
CA GLU A 249 -20.91 1.82 -29.01
C GLU A 249 -19.56 1.18 -29.39
N LEU A 250 -18.98 0.31 -28.55
CA LEU A 250 -17.57 -0.09 -28.64
C LEU A 250 -17.22 -1.12 -29.75
N ALA A 251 -18.10 -1.32 -30.74
CA ALA A 251 -18.02 -2.42 -31.69
C ALA A 251 -17.00 -2.25 -32.84
N GLU A 252 -16.47 -1.04 -33.11
CA GLU A 252 -15.67 -0.77 -34.33
C GLU A 252 -14.15 -0.58 -34.12
N VAL A 253 -13.41 -1.68 -34.37
CA VAL A 253 -12.12 -1.77 -35.11
C VAL A 253 -10.85 -1.01 -34.65
N SER A 254 -9.74 -1.74 -34.44
CA SER A 254 -8.35 -1.28 -34.78
C SER A 254 -7.30 -2.42 -34.73
N LYS A 255 -6.16 -2.28 -35.46
CA LYS A 255 -4.74 -2.69 -35.11
C LYS A 255 -3.79 -2.97 -36.30
N THR A 256 -2.53 -2.47 -36.20
CA THR A 256 -1.30 -3.12 -36.71
C THR A 256 -0.05 -2.65 -35.93
N GLU A 257 1.10 -3.37 -36.00
CA GLU A 257 2.35 -3.15 -35.21
C GLU A 257 3.63 -3.07 -36.10
N LEU A 258 4.78 -2.61 -35.55
CA LEU A 258 6.14 -2.63 -36.16
C LEU A 258 7.27 -2.90 -35.10
N VAL A 259 8.55 -3.01 -35.51
CA VAL A 259 9.64 -3.79 -34.82
C VAL A 259 10.92 -2.98 -34.46
N ALA A 260 11.79 -3.51 -33.55
CA ALA A 260 12.97 -2.90 -32.87
C ALA A 260 14.36 -3.19 -33.53
N ASN A 261 15.59 -2.85 -33.04
CA ASN A 261 16.33 -3.01 -31.74
C ASN A 261 17.63 -2.09 -31.74
N GLU A 262 18.63 -1.99 -30.81
CA GLU A 262 19.05 -2.65 -29.54
C GLU A 262 20.07 -1.83 -28.67
N ALA A 263 20.26 -2.24 -27.39
CA ALA A 263 21.41 -2.28 -26.42
C ALA A 263 22.84 -1.66 -26.69
N ASP A 264 23.79 -1.46 -25.73
CA ASP A 264 23.86 -1.31 -24.23
C ASP A 264 25.34 -1.21 -23.70
N LYS A 265 25.70 -0.36 -22.69
CA LYS A 265 26.54 -0.67 -21.46
C LYS A 265 26.95 0.52 -20.56
N GLU A 266 27.15 0.28 -19.24
CA GLU A 266 27.67 1.23 -18.20
C GLU A 266 28.10 0.49 -16.86
N PRO A 267 28.73 1.14 -15.82
CA PRO A 267 29.60 0.49 -14.79
C PRO A 267 29.11 0.41 -13.30
N THR A 268 29.99 0.56 -12.27
CA THR A 268 29.78 0.15 -10.84
C THR A 268 30.61 0.98 -9.82
N ILE A 269 30.16 1.12 -8.54
CA ILE A 269 30.75 1.97 -7.46
C ILE A 269 30.71 1.26 -6.06
N VAL A 270 31.49 1.72 -5.06
CA VAL A 270 31.62 1.17 -3.67
C VAL A 270 31.63 2.31 -2.60
N VAL A 271 31.29 2.02 -1.34
CA VAL A 271 31.13 2.97 -0.19
C VAL A 271 32.11 2.64 0.97
N ALA A 272 32.34 3.59 1.89
CA ALA A 272 33.35 3.52 2.97
C ALA A 272 32.78 3.41 4.41
N GLU A 273 33.67 3.17 5.38
CA GLU A 273 33.39 2.75 6.76
C GLU A 273 33.29 3.93 7.77
N GLY A 274 32.57 3.74 8.88
CA GLY A 274 32.44 4.75 9.98
C GLY A 274 31.31 5.77 9.86
N ALA A 275 30.31 5.54 9.00
CA ALA A 275 29.28 6.52 8.68
C ALA A 275 28.07 6.60 9.65
N PHE A 276 28.01 5.77 10.70
CA PHE A 276 26.76 5.51 11.45
C PHE A 276 26.83 5.60 12.98
N ASP A 277 27.99 5.90 13.58
CA ASP A 277 28.22 5.82 15.03
C ASP A 277 27.23 6.66 15.87
N SER A 278 26.71 7.77 15.33
CA SER A 278 25.72 8.63 15.98
C SER A 278 24.32 7.99 16.11
N VAL A 279 24.02 6.94 15.32
CA VAL A 279 22.73 6.23 15.39
C VAL A 279 22.68 5.37 16.65
N ALA A 280 23.77 4.66 16.98
CA ALA A 280 23.82 3.72 18.11
C ALA A 280 23.47 4.38 19.47
N ALA A 281 23.96 5.60 19.71
CA ALA A 281 23.68 6.33 20.95
C ALA A 281 22.22 6.80 21.08
N HIS A 282 21.49 6.96 19.96
CA HIS A 282 20.06 7.25 20.01
C HIS A 282 19.26 6.03 20.47
N MET A 283 19.64 4.85 19.96
CA MET A 283 18.94 3.58 20.20
C MET A 283 18.95 3.17 21.68
N GLU A 284 20.08 3.35 22.38
CA GLU A 284 20.18 3.06 23.82
C GLU A 284 19.19 3.87 24.66
N THR A 285 18.92 5.12 24.26
CA THR A 285 18.00 6.02 24.99
C THR A 285 16.53 5.58 24.81
N GLU A 286 16.15 5.17 23.60
CA GLU A 286 14.77 4.74 23.31
C GLU A 286 14.38 3.44 24.03
N ALA A 287 15.34 2.55 24.26
CA ALA A 287 15.14 1.29 24.97
C ALA A 287 14.69 1.52 26.44
N GLU A 288 15.25 2.51 27.14
CA GLU A 288 14.89 2.84 28.52
C GLU A 288 13.49 3.48 28.61
N GLU A 289 13.14 4.36 27.65
CA GLU A 289 11.79 4.93 27.54
C GLU A 289 10.74 3.83 27.27
N TRP A 290 11.02 2.90 26.36
CA TRP A 290 10.11 1.81 26.03
C TRP A 290 9.81 0.91 27.24
N GLN A 291 10.84 0.46 27.98
CA GLN A 291 10.63 -0.35 29.17
C GLN A 291 9.82 0.38 30.23
N SER A 292 9.99 1.70 30.35
CA SER A 292 9.18 2.54 31.25
C SER A 292 7.70 2.56 30.87
N ILE A 293 7.39 2.70 29.57
CA ILE A 293 6.01 2.68 29.03
C ILE A 293 5.36 1.29 29.21
N LYS A 294 6.08 0.21 28.88
CA LYS A 294 5.61 -1.18 29.05
C LYS A 294 5.19 -1.47 30.49
N ASN A 295 6.00 -1.05 31.46
CA ASN A 295 5.74 -1.21 32.90
C ASN A 295 4.55 -0.37 33.41
N LEU A 296 4.16 0.69 32.70
CA LEU A 296 3.01 1.54 33.04
C LEU A 296 1.71 0.92 32.51
N CYS A 297 1.69 0.53 31.22
CA CYS A 297 0.54 -0.14 30.60
C CYS A 297 0.17 -1.46 31.31
N GLN A 298 1.15 -2.19 31.86
CA GLN A 298 0.93 -3.39 32.69
C GLN A 298 0.22 -3.15 34.04
N ARG A 299 -0.03 -1.89 34.43
CA ARG A 299 -0.67 -1.53 35.72
C ARG A 299 -2.08 -0.97 35.58
N GLU A 300 -2.48 -0.60 34.36
CA GLU A 300 -3.77 0.05 34.10
C GLU A 300 -4.82 -0.93 33.55
N ASP A 301 -4.42 -2.13 33.11
CA ASP A 301 -5.24 -3.34 32.91
C ASP A 301 -6.47 -3.25 31.95
N GLU A 302 -6.70 -2.12 31.28
CA GLU A 302 -7.88 -1.90 30.41
C GLU A 302 -7.89 -2.76 29.13
N LEU A 303 -6.72 -3.13 28.57
CA LEU A 303 -6.62 -3.91 27.33
C LEU A 303 -5.48 -4.94 27.38
N PRO A 304 -5.66 -6.14 26.78
CA PRO A 304 -4.69 -7.23 26.89
C PRO A 304 -3.40 -6.98 26.10
N ILE A 305 -2.30 -6.80 26.84
CA ILE A 305 -0.93 -6.90 26.33
C ILE A 305 -0.67 -8.32 25.86
N ARG A 306 -0.11 -8.47 24.66
CA ARG A 306 0.16 -9.78 24.05
C ARG A 306 1.62 -10.14 24.23
N ILE A 307 1.87 -11.36 24.70
CA ILE A 307 3.21 -11.88 25.01
C ILE A 307 3.49 -13.11 24.14
N GLY A 308 4.68 -13.17 23.55
CA GLY A 308 5.06 -14.21 22.60
C GLY A 308 4.68 -13.87 21.14
N GLY A 309 5.23 -14.66 20.21
CA GLY A 309 5.15 -14.38 18.78
C GLY A 309 3.71 -14.35 18.23
N ILE A 310 3.43 -13.30 17.45
CA ILE A 310 2.19 -13.17 16.68
C ILE A 310 2.46 -13.77 15.29
N LYS A 311 1.57 -14.64 14.79
CA LYS A 311 1.72 -15.21 13.45
C LYS A 311 1.20 -14.23 12.41
N MET A 312 2.04 -13.88 11.44
CA MET A 312 1.71 -12.94 10.38
C MET A 312 0.76 -13.54 9.33
N ALA A 313 -0.06 -12.69 8.72
CA ALA A 313 -0.86 -13.04 7.57
C ALA A 313 0.05 -13.17 6.32
N GLU A 314 0.17 -14.38 5.78
CA GLU A 314 0.87 -14.64 4.52
C GLU A 314 -0.13 -14.83 3.37
N PRO A 315 0.15 -14.33 2.15
CA PRO A 315 -0.75 -14.46 1.02
C PRO A 315 -0.78 -15.91 0.51
N ALA A 316 -1.99 -16.46 0.34
CA ALA A 316 -2.19 -17.82 -0.18
C ALA A 316 -1.58 -18.03 -1.58
N GLU A 317 -1.46 -16.96 -2.38
CA GLU A 317 -0.81 -16.93 -3.69
C GLU A 317 -0.11 -15.58 -3.92
N LEU A 318 1.15 -15.60 -4.37
CA LEU A 318 1.87 -14.40 -4.79
C LEU A 318 1.52 -14.05 -6.24
N ARG A 319 0.95 -12.87 -6.49
CA ARG A 319 0.56 -12.40 -7.84
C ARG A 319 1.42 -11.25 -8.33
N LEU A 320 2.43 -11.58 -9.13
CA LEU A 320 3.38 -10.63 -9.69
C LEU A 320 3.22 -10.60 -11.23
N CYS A 321 2.98 -9.41 -11.77
CA CYS A 321 2.77 -9.15 -13.21
C CYS A 321 1.79 -10.13 -13.91
N GLY A 322 0.62 -10.39 -13.31
CA GLY A 322 -0.41 -11.27 -13.87
C GLY A 322 -0.06 -12.76 -13.87
N LYS A 323 0.98 -13.16 -13.12
CA LYS A 323 1.36 -14.56 -12.90
C LYS A 323 1.18 -14.91 -11.42
N ILE A 324 0.52 -16.04 -11.16
CA ILE A 324 0.60 -16.71 -9.86
C ILE A 324 1.97 -17.37 -9.76
N ILE A 325 2.74 -16.98 -8.75
CA ILE A 325 3.94 -17.67 -8.31
C ILE A 325 3.56 -18.48 -7.06
N ARG A 326 3.80 -19.79 -7.13
CA ARG A 326 3.75 -20.67 -5.96
C ARG A 326 5.14 -20.71 -5.34
N GLY A 327 5.20 -20.67 -4.01
CA GLY A 327 6.37 -21.12 -3.25
C GLY A 327 6.52 -22.64 -3.32
#